data_AF-A0A662FS42-F1
#
_entry.id   AF-A0A662FS42-F1
#
_cell.length_a   1.000
_cell.length_b   1.000
_cell.length_c   1.000
_cell.angle_alpha   90.00
_cell.angle_beta   90.00
_cell.angle_gamma   90.00
#
_symmetry.space_group_name_H-M   'P 1'
#
loop_
_entity.id
_entity.type
_entity.pdbx_description
1 polymer ?
#
loop_
_entity_poly.entity_id
_entity_poly.type
_entity_poly.pdbx_seq_one_letter_code
_entity_poly.pdbx_strand_id
1 'polypeptide(L)'
;MILRIRISRDGLDLFDYTLDEEFNALRESGEEVVESAYSMSIFHRVFSNPKRVEMLYYMIERNGCRFNEFVRAMDMNPRMVKHNLDIMARLGLIELRDSLYKATNLGAVLLAMNLAMTSVVEDRRRGGWRKIPVE
;
A
#
# COMPACT_ATOMS: atom_id res chain seq x y z
N MET A 1 5.81 5.28 -24.41
CA MET A 1 6.18 5.59 -23.00
C MET A 1 6.62 4.27 -22.43
N ILE A 2 7.82 4.22 -21.86
CA ILE A 2 8.38 3.01 -21.28
C ILE A 2 8.39 3.25 -19.77
N LEU A 3 7.45 2.64 -19.03
CA LEU A 3 7.46 2.66 -17.57
C LEU A 3 7.82 1.27 -17.07
N ARG A 4 9.01 1.13 -16.50
CA ARG A 4 9.43 -0.12 -15.86
C ARG A 4 9.08 -0.09 -14.38
N ILE A 5 8.32 -1.07 -13.93
CA ILE A 5 7.99 -1.29 -12.53
C ILE A 5 8.72 -2.55 -12.09
N ARG A 6 9.64 -2.40 -11.13
CA ARG A 6 10.39 -3.50 -10.54
C ARG A 6 10.18 -3.58 -9.04
N ILE A 7 9.82 -4.75 -8.54
CA ILE A 7 9.75 -5.12 -7.13
C ILE A 7 10.72 -6.27 -6.94
N SER A 8 11.70 -6.11 -6.05
CA SER A 8 12.69 -7.14 -5.76
C SER A 8 12.78 -7.41 -4.26
N ARG A 9 13.15 -8.65 -3.91
CA ARG A 9 13.41 -9.11 -2.55
C ARG A 9 14.67 -9.95 -2.55
N ASP A 10 15.68 -9.55 -1.77
CA ASP A 10 16.95 -10.26 -1.64
C ASP A 10 17.65 -10.53 -3.00
N GLY A 11 17.54 -9.58 -3.93
CA GLY A 11 18.09 -9.68 -5.28
C GLY A 11 17.25 -10.51 -6.27
N LEU A 12 16.14 -11.11 -5.83
CA LEU A 12 15.16 -11.76 -6.69
C LEU A 12 14.10 -10.75 -7.13
N ASP A 13 13.92 -10.57 -8.43
CA ASP A 13 12.83 -9.77 -8.98
C ASP A 13 11.50 -10.54 -8.83
N LEU A 14 10.64 -10.06 -7.93
CA LEU A 14 9.30 -10.61 -7.68
C LEU A 14 8.29 -10.11 -8.72
N PHE A 15 8.53 -8.94 -9.28
CA PHE A 15 7.76 -8.32 -10.34
C PHE A 15 8.71 -7.43 -11.12
N ASP A 16 8.85 -7.63 -12.43
CA ASP A 16 9.62 -6.74 -13.28
C ASP A 16 8.90 -6.63 -14.62
N TYR A 17 8.21 -5.53 -14.81
CA TYR A 17 7.38 -5.33 -15.99
C TYR A 17 7.64 -3.98 -16.61
N THR A 18 7.76 -3.95 -17.93
CA THR A 18 7.87 -2.72 -18.72
C THR A 18 6.57 -2.46 -19.43
N LEU A 19 5.86 -1.41 -19.05
CA LEU A 19 4.66 -0.95 -19.74
C LEU A 19 5.08 -0.31 -21.07
N ASP A 20 4.79 -1.02 -22.16
CA ASP A 20 4.92 -0.59 -23.55
C ASP A 20 3.58 -0.81 -24.30
N GLU A 21 3.56 -0.74 -25.64
CA GLU A 21 2.33 -0.95 -26.44
C GLU A 21 1.81 -2.40 -26.38
N GLU A 22 2.66 -3.36 -25.98
CA GLU A 22 2.33 -4.78 -25.80
C GLU A 22 1.71 -5.11 -24.43
N PHE A 23 1.55 -4.12 -23.52
CA PHE A 23 0.74 -4.34 -22.30
C PHE A 23 -0.70 -4.82 -22.60
N ASN A 24 -1.17 -4.62 -23.84
CA ASN A 24 -2.43 -5.17 -24.33
C ASN A 24 -2.46 -6.72 -24.42
N ALA A 25 -1.29 -7.37 -24.49
CA ALA A 25 -1.16 -8.84 -24.55
C ALA A 25 -1.16 -9.51 -23.17
N LEU A 26 -0.97 -8.76 -22.07
CA LEU A 26 -1.05 -9.28 -20.68
C LEU A 26 -2.47 -9.68 -20.25
N ARG A 27 -3.44 -9.65 -21.18
CA ARG A 27 -4.86 -9.90 -20.96
C ARG A 27 -5.28 -11.36 -21.26
N GLU A 28 -4.33 -12.29 -21.36
CA GLU A 28 -4.60 -13.66 -21.81
C GLU A 28 -4.77 -14.73 -20.70
N SER A 29 -4.64 -14.40 -19.41
CA SER A 29 -5.17 -15.25 -18.33
C SER A 29 -6.12 -14.44 -17.43
N GLY A 30 -7.41 -14.45 -17.76
CA GLY A 30 -8.44 -13.75 -16.97
C GLY A 30 -8.50 -14.16 -15.49
N GLU A 31 -7.97 -15.34 -15.15
CA GLU A 31 -7.89 -15.86 -13.79
C GLU A 31 -6.91 -15.06 -12.91
N GLU A 32 -5.73 -14.69 -13.42
CA GLU A 32 -4.74 -13.91 -12.66
C GLU A 32 -5.24 -12.48 -12.36
N VAL A 33 -6.00 -11.89 -13.28
CA VAL A 33 -6.63 -10.57 -13.07
C VAL A 33 -7.68 -10.62 -11.96
N VAL A 34 -8.48 -11.69 -11.91
CA VAL A 34 -9.53 -11.87 -10.89
C VAL A 34 -8.92 -12.14 -9.52
N GLU A 35 -7.88 -12.98 -9.44
CA GLU A 35 -7.14 -13.21 -8.20
C GLU A 35 -6.43 -11.95 -7.69
N SER A 36 -5.85 -11.17 -8.61
CA SER A 36 -5.30 -9.84 -8.32
C SER A 36 -6.35 -8.88 -7.76
N ALA A 37 -7.58 -8.91 -8.29
CA ALA A 37 -8.67 -8.08 -7.79
C ALA A 37 -9.03 -8.38 -6.31
N TYR A 38 -8.94 -9.65 -5.89
CA TYR A 38 -9.13 -10.02 -4.48
C TYR A 38 -8.05 -9.41 -3.58
N SER A 39 -6.79 -9.51 -3.99
CA SER A 39 -5.66 -8.91 -3.26
C SER A 39 -5.74 -7.37 -3.23
N MET A 40 -6.14 -6.76 -4.35
CA MET A 40 -6.41 -5.33 -4.44
C MET A 40 -7.59 -4.88 -3.58
N SER A 41 -8.54 -5.76 -3.27
CA SER A 41 -9.63 -5.45 -2.34
C SER A 41 -9.12 -5.22 -0.90
N ILE A 42 -8.06 -5.92 -0.49
CA ILE A 42 -7.39 -5.70 0.79
C ILE A 42 -6.76 -4.31 0.80
N PHE A 43 -6.03 -3.98 -0.28
CA PHE A 43 -5.44 -2.67 -0.48
C PHE A 43 -6.50 -1.56 -0.37
N HIS A 44 -7.57 -1.69 -1.16
CA HIS A 44 -8.67 -0.72 -1.16
C HIS A 44 -9.33 -0.58 0.22
N ARG A 45 -9.60 -1.68 0.93
CA ARG A 45 -10.20 -1.62 2.29
C ARG A 45 -9.34 -0.83 3.26
N VAL A 46 -8.02 -0.86 3.13
CA VAL A 46 -7.11 -0.18 4.05
C VAL A 46 -6.99 1.28 3.67
N PHE A 47 -6.61 1.54 2.42
CA PHE A 47 -6.24 2.87 1.92
C PHE A 47 -7.44 3.75 1.54
N SER A 48 -8.67 3.21 1.51
CA SER A 48 -9.91 4.01 1.38
C SER A 48 -10.19 4.92 2.58
N ASN A 49 -9.50 4.73 3.71
CA ASN A 49 -9.57 5.65 4.85
C ASN A 49 -8.18 6.25 5.13
N PRO A 50 -7.98 7.55 4.87
CA PRO A 50 -6.72 8.23 5.14
C PRO A 50 -6.23 8.08 6.58
N LYS A 51 -7.15 7.98 7.56
CA LYS A 51 -6.78 7.80 8.97
C LYS A 51 -6.10 6.46 9.24
N ARG A 52 -6.44 5.39 8.51
CA ARG A 52 -5.73 4.11 8.65
C ARG A 52 -4.30 4.21 8.15
N VAL A 53 -4.09 4.94 7.05
CA VAL A 53 -2.77 5.19 6.49
C VAL A 53 -1.91 6.00 7.46
N GLU A 54 -2.49 7.07 8.02
CA GLU A 54 -1.85 7.91 9.04
C GLU A 54 -1.46 7.11 10.29
N MET A 55 -2.38 6.27 10.81
CA MET A 55 -2.11 5.39 11.94
C MET A 55 -1.01 4.37 11.64
N LEU A 56 -1.01 3.77 10.45
CA LEU A 56 -0.01 2.79 10.02
C LEU A 56 1.38 3.42 9.87
N TYR A 57 1.46 4.61 9.28
CA TYR A 57 2.70 5.38 9.21
C TYR A 57 3.20 5.74 10.62
N TYR A 58 2.33 6.26 11.47
CA TYR A 58 2.65 6.68 12.83
C TYR A 58 3.24 5.55 13.69
N MET A 59 2.69 4.34 13.60
CA MET A 59 3.21 3.20 14.37
C MET A 59 4.53 2.67 13.80
N ILE A 60 4.78 2.78 12.49
CA ILE A 60 6.05 2.40 11.88
C ILE A 60 7.15 3.36 12.35
N GLU A 61 6.88 4.67 12.30
CA GLU A 61 7.83 5.70 12.73
C GLU A 61 8.26 5.51 14.20
N ARG A 62 7.34 5.06 15.06
CA ARG A 62 7.57 4.87 16.49
C ARG A 62 7.96 3.46 16.91
N ASN A 63 8.08 2.53 15.96
CA ASN A 63 8.29 1.10 16.24
C ASN A 63 7.24 0.50 17.21
N GLY A 64 6.00 0.93 17.03
CA GLY A 64 4.84 0.52 17.82
C GLY A 64 4.14 1.68 18.51
N CYS A 65 2.86 1.48 18.86
CA CYS A 65 2.03 2.51 19.45
C CYS A 65 0.95 1.89 20.36
N ARG A 66 0.69 2.49 21.53
CA ARG A 66 -0.43 2.10 22.40
C ARG A 66 -1.74 2.70 21.92
N PHE A 67 -2.85 2.07 22.26
CA PHE A 67 -4.20 2.58 21.96
C PHE A 67 -4.41 4.05 22.36
N ASN A 68 -4.04 4.41 23.60
CA ASN A 68 -4.20 5.77 24.13
C ASN A 68 -3.28 6.80 23.46
N GLU A 69 -2.22 6.35 22.79
CA GLU A 69 -1.35 7.23 22.01
C GLU A 69 -2.01 7.54 20.66
N PHE A 70 -2.65 6.56 20.01
CA PHE A 70 -3.45 6.83 18.80
C PHE A 70 -4.60 7.80 19.06
N VAL A 71 -5.35 7.61 20.16
CA VAL A 71 -6.46 8.52 20.51
C VAL A 71 -5.96 9.96 20.63
N ARG A 72 -4.80 10.16 21.26
CA ARG A 72 -4.20 11.49 21.44
C ARG A 72 -3.61 12.06 20.16
N ALA A 73 -2.89 11.25 19.39
CA ALA A 73 -2.14 11.70 18.23
C ALA A 73 -3.02 11.96 17.00
N MET A 74 -4.10 11.18 16.83
CA MET A 74 -4.94 11.23 15.65
C MET A 74 -6.13 12.19 15.78
N ASP A 75 -6.35 12.73 16.98
CA ASP A 75 -7.56 13.49 17.36
C ASP A 75 -8.85 12.76 16.97
N MET A 76 -8.90 11.46 17.29
CA MET A 76 -10.00 10.56 16.95
C MET A 76 -10.65 10.02 18.21
N ASN A 77 -11.98 9.89 18.20
CA ASN A 77 -12.66 9.24 19.31
C ASN A 77 -12.20 7.76 19.45
N PRO A 78 -12.18 7.22 20.68
CA PRO A 78 -11.67 5.86 20.93
C PRO A 78 -12.36 4.76 20.11
N ARG A 79 -13.65 4.90 19.80
CA ARG A 79 -14.38 3.89 19.01
C ARG A 79 -13.86 3.82 17.57
N MET A 80 -13.56 4.96 16.97
CA MET A 80 -13.00 5.04 15.62
C MET A 80 -11.57 4.49 15.55
N VAL A 81 -10.74 4.81 16.56
CA VAL A 81 -9.40 4.24 16.70
C VAL A 81 -9.47 2.72 16.78
N LYS A 82 -10.33 2.20 17.67
CA LYS A 82 -10.53 0.76 17.82
C LYS A 82 -10.98 0.12 16.50
N HIS A 83 -11.99 0.69 15.84
CA HIS A 83 -12.49 0.18 14.57
C HIS A 83 -11.41 0.10 13.49
N ASN A 84 -10.56 1.13 13.38
CA ASN A 84 -9.45 1.13 12.42
C ASN A 84 -8.38 0.09 12.76
N LEU A 85 -8.02 -0.06 14.04
CA LEU A 85 -7.09 -1.08 14.50
C LEU A 85 -7.64 -2.49 14.25
N ASP A 86 -8.91 -2.73 14.55
CA ASP A 86 -9.58 -4.02 14.33
C ASP A 86 -9.58 -4.41 12.84
N ILE A 87 -9.86 -3.46 11.94
CA ILE A 87 -9.77 -3.67 10.49
C ILE A 87 -8.34 -4.03 10.07
N MET A 88 -7.35 -3.23 10.49
CA MET A 88 -5.95 -3.46 10.10
C MET A 88 -5.42 -4.78 10.66
N ALA A 89 -5.81 -5.16 11.89
CA ALA A 89 -5.43 -6.42 12.51
C ALA A 89 -6.08 -7.61 11.79
N ARG A 90 -7.38 -7.51 11.46
CA ARG A 90 -8.09 -8.55 10.68
C ARG A 90 -7.47 -8.78 9.29
N LEU A 91 -6.88 -7.75 8.71
CA LEU A 91 -6.18 -7.82 7.43
C LEU A 91 -4.69 -8.21 7.57
N GLY A 92 -4.22 -8.50 8.78
CA GLY A 92 -2.84 -8.93 9.04
C GLY A 92 -1.78 -7.83 8.86
N LEU A 93 -2.19 -6.56 8.82
CA LEU A 93 -1.27 -5.44 8.60
C LEU A 93 -0.61 -4.96 9.89
N ILE A 94 -1.26 -5.23 11.01
CA ILE A 94 -0.76 -4.91 12.33
C ILE A 94 -0.97 -6.09 13.26
N GLU A 95 -0.16 -6.14 14.30
CA GLU A 95 -0.27 -7.09 15.40
C GLU A 95 -0.19 -6.37 16.74
N LEU A 96 -0.78 -6.95 17.78
CA LEU A 96 -0.62 -6.49 19.15
C LEU A 96 0.45 -7.34 19.83
N ARG A 97 1.61 -6.74 20.11
CA ARG A 97 2.75 -7.40 20.75
C ARG A 97 3.25 -6.55 21.90
N ASP A 98 3.41 -7.14 23.08
CA ASP A 98 3.88 -6.44 24.29
C ASP A 98 3.07 -5.17 24.61
N SER A 99 1.74 -5.23 24.41
CA SER A 99 0.80 -4.10 24.56
C SER A 99 1.02 -2.92 23.60
N LEU A 100 1.76 -3.13 22.51
CA LEU A 100 1.96 -2.17 21.42
C LEU A 100 1.36 -2.73 20.13
N TYR A 101 0.60 -1.91 19.43
CA TYR A 101 0.24 -2.19 18.04
C TYR A 101 1.47 -1.91 17.18
N LYS A 102 1.91 -2.90 16.42
CA LYS A 102 3.05 -2.82 15.51
C LYS A 102 2.60 -3.18 14.10
N ALA A 103 3.18 -2.50 13.11
CA ALA A 103 3.01 -2.92 11.73
C ALA A 103 3.71 -4.27 11.51
N THR A 104 3.05 -5.17 10.81
CA THR A 104 3.69 -6.37 10.28
C THR A 104 4.53 -5.99 9.04
N ASN A 105 5.36 -6.92 8.57
CA ASN A 105 6.08 -6.73 7.29
C ASN A 105 5.11 -6.44 6.13
N LEU A 106 3.94 -7.09 6.12
CA LEU A 106 2.91 -6.83 5.13
C LEU A 106 2.38 -5.39 5.25
N GLY A 107 2.06 -4.93 6.45
CA GLY A 107 1.62 -3.54 6.68
C GLY A 107 2.64 -2.52 6.18
N ALA A 108 3.92 -2.72 6.49
CA ALA A 108 5.01 -1.85 6.04
C ALA A 108 5.15 -1.84 4.50
N VAL A 109 5.14 -3.02 3.86
CA VAL A 109 5.22 -3.14 2.40
C VAL A 109 4.03 -2.46 1.73
N LEU A 110 2.81 -2.67 2.20
CA LEU A 110 1.63 -2.03 1.61
C LEU A 110 1.66 -0.52 1.75
N LEU A 111 2.15 0.02 2.87
CA LEU A 111 2.33 1.46 3.02
C LEU A 111 3.36 2.00 2.01
N ALA A 112 4.48 1.31 1.83
CA ALA A 112 5.48 1.69 0.83
C ALA A 112 4.90 1.66 -0.59
N MET A 113 4.09 0.65 -0.94
CA MET A 113 3.39 0.58 -2.23
C MET A 113 2.41 1.75 -2.40
N ASN A 114 1.69 2.16 -1.36
CA ASN A 114 0.83 3.33 -1.39
C ASN A 114 1.60 4.62 -1.73
N LEU A 115 2.76 4.82 -1.11
CA LEU A 115 3.64 5.98 -1.38
C LEU A 115 4.20 5.94 -2.81
N ALA A 116 4.60 4.76 -3.29
CA ALA A 116 5.08 4.57 -4.66
C ALA A 116 3.97 4.92 -5.68
N MET A 117 2.76 4.38 -5.51
CA MET A 117 1.63 4.69 -6.39
C MET A 117 1.24 6.17 -6.36
N THR A 118 1.26 6.79 -5.17
CA THR A 118 1.01 8.24 -5.05
C THR A 118 2.02 9.04 -5.86
N SER A 119 3.30 8.65 -5.84
CA SER A 119 4.36 9.32 -6.60
C SER A 119 4.12 9.22 -8.11
N VAL A 120 3.70 8.05 -8.60
CA VAL A 120 3.33 7.83 -10.02
C VAL A 120 2.13 8.71 -10.43
N VAL A 121 1.11 8.82 -9.58
CA VAL A 121 -0.08 9.65 -9.84
C VAL A 121 0.25 11.14 -9.84
N GLU A 122 1.07 11.61 -8.89
CA GLU A 122 1.47 13.01 -8.79
C GLU A 122 2.38 13.44 -9.95
N ASP A 123 3.30 12.59 -10.39
CA ASP A 123 4.12 12.85 -11.57
C ASP A 123 3.25 13.04 -12.84
N ARG A 124 2.21 12.21 -12.98
CA ARG A 124 1.21 12.36 -14.06
C ARG A 124 0.48 13.70 -13.97
N ARG A 125 0.04 14.10 -12.77
CA ARG A 125 -0.67 15.37 -12.56
C ARG A 125 0.19 16.59 -12.87
N ARG A 126 1.51 16.48 -12.71
CA ARG A 126 2.49 17.53 -13.04
C ARG A 126 2.86 17.59 -14.53
N GLY A 127 2.23 16.76 -15.38
CA GLY A 127 2.47 16.73 -16.82
C GLY A 127 3.77 16.01 -17.22
N GLY A 128 4.34 15.19 -16.32
CA GLY A 128 5.63 14.50 -16.53
C GLY A 128 5.63 13.43 -17.62
N TRP A 129 4.46 13.04 -18.13
CA TRP A 129 4.33 11.87 -19.00
C TRP A 129 4.42 12.30 -20.46
N ARG A 130 5.64 12.57 -20.93
CA ARG A 130 5.91 12.78 -22.37
C ARG A 130 6.15 11.44 -23.06
N LYS A 131 5.53 11.23 -24.22
CA LYS A 131 5.87 10.11 -25.11
C LYS A 131 7.31 10.28 -25.58
N ILE A 132 8.19 9.35 -25.24
CA ILE A 132 9.47 9.19 -25.90
C ILE A 132 9.20 8.34 -27.16
N PRO A 133 9.57 8.81 -28.37
CA PRO A 133 9.49 7.98 -29.56
C PRO A 133 10.46 6.80 -29.40
N VAL A 134 9.96 5.60 -29.66
CA VAL A 134 10.78 4.39 -29.72
C VAL A 134 11.18 4.24 -31.19
N GLU A 135 12.49 4.19 -31.45
CA GLU A 135 13.07 3.89 -32.77
C GLU A 135 12.86 2.43 -33.15
#